data_AF-M3GYW4-F1
#
_entry.id   AF-M3GYW4-F1
#
_cell.length_a   1.000
_cell.length_b   1.000
_cell.length_c   1.000
_cell.angle_alpha   90.00
_cell.angle_beta   90.00
_cell.angle_gamma   90.00
#
_symmetry.space_group_name_H-M   'P 1'
#
loop_
_entity.id
_entity.type
_entity.pdbx_description
1 polymer ?
#
loop_
_entity_poly.entity_id
_entity_poly.type
_entity_poly.pdbx_seq_one_letter_code
_entity_poly.pdbx_strand_id
1 'polypeptide(L)'
;MKILAIVQARTRSTRFPNKVLQKIEGKPLIELLFSRLARSKALNEIILATSNLANDNLLVDLVKNLGFGVYRGSENDVLSRYYQAAKYKKADVVVRITGDCPLIDSNIVDQVINKFFRDQVDYCSNVDPPMYPDGLDVEVFNFQALEKSYNLAQKENYREHVTTFIRESNEFKKSSLGYHTDLSSLRWTVDELVDFEVIKKIFEYFRPNIYFSWLKVLDLYNKHSEIFFINRHLIRNEGMNMNTGPKLWKRAKTLIPGGNMLLSKRSEMFLSNRWPAYYSKTEGCKIWDLDGKEYIDTFLMGVGTNTLGYSHSEVDNAVRNVIDTGNMSTFNAPEEIYLAEKLIQLHPWANMVRFARSEREANAIAIQVSCAASGKDKIAICRHYDCYLSGNLSEDDNLLAELRPNSVSKNLSNTVFPFEYNR
;
A
#
# COMPACT_ATOMS: atom_id res chain seq x y z
N MET A 1 -12.98 39.44 -0.40
CA MET A 1 -13.09 38.03 -0.80
C MET A 1 -11.78 37.33 -0.46
N LYS A 2 -11.83 36.25 0.32
CA LYS A 2 -10.68 35.50 0.79
C LYS A 2 -10.57 34.16 0.06
N ILE A 3 -9.52 34.03 -0.75
CA ILE A 3 -9.17 32.83 -1.49
C ILE A 3 -8.12 32.06 -0.70
N LEU A 4 -8.52 30.90 -0.18
CA LEU A 4 -7.69 30.06 0.68
C LEU A 4 -7.25 28.81 -0.08
N ALA A 5 -5.95 28.55 -0.14
CA ALA A 5 -5.46 27.23 -0.53
C ALA A 5 -5.41 26.30 0.69
N ILE A 6 -5.99 25.11 0.54
CA ILE A 6 -5.93 24.03 1.51
C ILE A 6 -5.12 22.89 0.88
N VAL A 7 -3.91 22.70 1.38
CA VAL A 7 -3.04 21.57 1.05
C VAL A 7 -3.40 20.40 1.97
N GLN A 8 -3.99 19.33 1.43
CA GLN A 8 -4.26 18.12 2.22
C GLN A 8 -3.04 17.21 2.27
N ALA A 9 -2.56 16.89 3.46
CA ALA A 9 -1.45 15.94 3.61
C ALA A 9 -1.55 15.19 4.94
N ARG A 10 -1.13 13.92 4.94
CA ARG A 10 -0.94 13.09 6.13
C ARG A 10 0.32 12.24 5.96
N THR A 11 0.96 11.90 7.06
CA THR A 11 2.15 11.03 7.10
C THR A 11 1.79 9.57 6.84
N ARG A 12 0.57 9.17 7.21
CA ARG A 12 0.08 7.79 7.05
C ARG A 12 -0.44 7.56 5.62
N SER A 13 0.39 6.92 4.82
CA SER A 13 0.04 6.41 3.48
C SER A 13 0.31 4.91 3.44
N THR A 14 -0.64 4.13 2.93
CA THR A 14 -0.52 2.66 2.87
C THR A 14 0.58 2.21 1.91
N ARG A 15 0.71 2.89 0.76
CA ARG A 15 1.66 2.53 -0.32
C ARG A 15 3.07 3.06 -0.05
N PHE A 16 3.19 4.33 0.32
CA PHE A 16 4.46 4.98 0.61
C PHE A 16 4.35 5.87 1.86
N PRO A 17 4.56 5.31 3.06
CA PRO A 17 4.48 6.07 4.31
C PRO A 17 5.48 7.23 4.35
N ASN A 18 5.10 8.31 5.03
CA ASN A 18 5.92 9.51 5.17
C ASN A 18 6.33 10.14 3.83
N LYS A 19 5.63 9.84 2.72
CA LYS A 19 5.96 10.37 1.38
C LYS A 19 6.14 11.89 1.36
N VAL A 20 5.25 12.63 2.00
CA VAL A 20 5.30 14.11 2.08
C VAL A 20 6.49 14.64 2.89
N LEU A 21 7.12 13.80 3.71
CA LEU A 21 8.30 14.13 4.52
C LEU A 21 9.61 13.67 3.87
N GLN A 22 9.55 12.92 2.75
CA GLN A 22 10.75 12.50 2.02
C GLN A 22 11.48 13.73 1.49
N LYS A 23 12.82 13.68 1.56
CA LYS A 23 13.67 14.84 1.31
C LYS A 23 14.31 14.79 -0.07
N ILE A 24 14.27 15.91 -0.77
CA ILE A 24 15.08 16.16 -1.96
C ILE A 24 16.01 17.33 -1.60
N GLU A 25 17.32 17.11 -1.72
CA GLU A 25 18.33 18.14 -1.37
C GLU A 25 18.14 18.71 0.05
N GLY A 26 17.80 17.84 1.01
CA GLY A 26 17.56 18.21 2.41
C GLY A 26 16.17 18.80 2.71
N LYS A 27 15.39 19.16 1.68
CA LYS A 27 14.05 19.75 1.83
C LYS A 27 12.94 18.71 1.68
N PRO A 28 12.02 18.57 2.65
CA PRO A 28 10.86 17.69 2.52
C PRO A 28 9.96 18.05 1.33
N LEU A 29 9.30 17.07 0.70
CA LEU A 29 8.40 17.32 -0.43
C LEU A 29 7.33 18.37 -0.11
N ILE A 30 6.77 18.32 1.10
CA ILE A 30 5.77 19.29 1.53
C ILE A 30 6.34 20.72 1.59
N GLU A 31 7.61 20.89 1.98
CA GLU A 31 8.26 22.21 1.97
C GLU A 31 8.41 22.74 0.54
N LEU A 32 8.82 21.88 -0.41
CA LEU A 32 8.94 22.25 -1.82
C LEU A 32 7.59 22.68 -2.40
N LEU A 33 6.53 21.93 -2.10
CA LEU A 33 5.16 22.24 -2.51
C LEU A 33 4.71 23.59 -1.99
N PHE A 34 4.81 23.82 -0.68
CA PHE A 34 4.38 25.09 -0.06
C PHE A 34 5.19 26.27 -0.58
N SER A 35 6.51 26.11 -0.75
CA SER A 35 7.38 27.15 -1.32
C SER A 35 6.94 27.55 -2.72
N ARG A 36 6.65 26.56 -3.59
CA ARG A 36 6.19 26.81 -4.96
C ARG A 36 4.80 27.43 -4.99
N LEU A 37 3.87 26.92 -4.18
CA LEU A 37 2.49 27.41 -4.11
C LEU A 37 2.42 28.86 -3.61
N ALA A 38 3.31 29.26 -2.69
CA ALA A 38 3.41 30.62 -2.16
C ALA A 38 3.79 31.69 -3.22
N ARG A 39 4.17 31.28 -4.45
CA ARG A 39 4.38 32.21 -5.57
C ARG A 39 3.10 32.64 -6.27
N SER A 40 1.96 32.03 -5.95
CA SER A 40 0.65 32.42 -6.48
C SER A 40 0.34 33.86 -6.11
N LYS A 41 -0.19 34.62 -7.08
CA LYS A 41 -0.60 36.01 -6.88
C LYS A 41 -2.08 36.13 -6.51
N ALA A 42 -2.87 35.09 -6.79
CA ALA A 42 -4.30 35.09 -6.53
C ALA A 42 -4.66 34.59 -5.13
N LEU A 43 -3.80 33.78 -4.49
CA LEU A 43 -4.05 33.26 -3.15
C LEU A 43 -3.84 34.32 -2.06
N ASN A 44 -4.74 34.36 -1.08
CA ASN A 44 -4.60 35.22 0.11
C ASN A 44 -3.92 34.50 1.27
N GLU A 45 -4.15 33.19 1.42
CA GLU A 45 -3.60 32.38 2.50
C GLU A 45 -3.44 30.93 2.03
N ILE A 46 -2.43 30.24 2.56
CA ILE A 46 -2.18 28.81 2.34
C ILE A 46 -2.15 28.12 3.71
N ILE A 47 -2.88 27.02 3.85
CA ILE A 47 -2.84 26.18 5.05
C ILE A 47 -2.64 24.71 4.72
N LEU A 48 -2.06 23.99 5.68
CA LEU A 48 -2.10 22.53 5.74
C LEU A 48 -3.40 22.07 6.41
N ALA A 49 -4.10 21.11 5.80
CA ALA A 49 -5.13 20.31 6.45
C ALA A 49 -4.63 18.87 6.66
N THR A 50 -4.47 18.46 7.92
CA THR A 50 -3.90 17.15 8.30
C THR A 50 -4.70 16.44 9.40
N SER A 51 -4.33 15.21 9.80
CA SER A 51 -5.08 14.49 10.82
C SER A 51 -4.81 15.01 12.23
N ASN A 52 -5.72 14.70 13.16
CA ASN A 52 -5.55 14.93 14.59
C ASN A 52 -4.65 13.88 15.29
N LEU A 53 -4.10 12.92 14.55
CA LEU A 53 -3.28 11.84 15.10
C LEU A 53 -1.82 12.27 15.34
N ALA A 54 -1.19 11.71 16.37
CA ALA A 54 0.13 12.10 16.84
C ALA A 54 1.26 11.93 15.79
N ASN A 55 1.12 10.97 14.86
CA ASN A 55 2.06 10.78 13.76
C ASN A 55 2.19 12.00 12.84
N ASP A 56 1.17 12.84 12.74
CA ASP A 56 1.21 14.07 11.94
C ASP A 56 1.85 15.26 12.68
N ASN A 57 2.28 15.11 13.94
CA ASN A 57 2.90 16.21 14.70
C ASN A 57 4.15 16.78 13.99
N LEU A 58 5.02 15.92 13.47
CA LEU A 58 6.23 16.36 12.74
C LEU A 58 5.87 17.18 11.50
N LEU A 59 4.82 16.76 10.77
CA LEU A 59 4.31 17.48 9.60
C LEU A 59 3.73 18.85 10.00
N VAL A 60 2.99 18.92 11.12
CA VAL A 60 2.46 20.18 11.66
C VAL A 60 3.58 21.14 12.03
N ASP A 61 4.57 20.68 12.78
CA ASP A 61 5.66 21.51 13.27
C ASP A 61 6.49 22.06 12.10
N LEU A 62 6.77 21.21 11.09
CA LEU A 62 7.43 21.61 9.86
C LEU A 62 6.67 22.74 9.15
N VAL A 63 5.37 22.59 8.89
CA VAL A 63 4.60 23.59 8.14
C VAL A 63 4.44 24.90 8.93
N LYS A 64 4.30 24.82 10.25
CA LYS A 64 4.30 26.01 11.12
C LYS A 64 5.64 26.75 11.08
N ASN A 65 6.75 26.01 11.11
CA ASN A 65 8.10 26.60 11.04
C ASN A 65 8.37 27.27 9.68
N LEU A 66 7.68 26.84 8.62
CA LEU A 66 7.69 27.52 7.31
C LEU A 66 6.80 28.79 7.28
N GLY A 67 6.06 29.09 8.35
CA GLY A 67 5.21 30.26 8.47
C GLY A 67 3.77 30.08 7.94
N PHE A 68 3.35 28.85 7.62
CA PHE A 68 2.00 28.58 7.12
C PHE A 68 1.04 28.12 8.22
N GLY A 69 -0.26 28.35 7.99
CA GLY A 69 -1.30 27.90 8.92
C GLY A 69 -1.52 26.39 8.85
N VAL A 70 -2.03 25.82 9.94
CA VAL A 70 -2.36 24.38 10.02
C VAL A 70 -3.75 24.21 10.62
N TYR A 71 -4.53 23.31 10.04
CA TYR A 71 -5.78 22.80 10.58
C TYR A 71 -5.70 21.28 10.74
N ARG A 72 -6.16 20.76 11.88
CA ARG A 72 -6.19 19.32 12.17
C ARG A 72 -7.63 18.84 12.29
N GLY A 73 -7.94 17.68 11.69
CA GLY A 73 -9.28 17.11 11.72
C GLY A 73 -9.28 15.58 11.58
N SER A 74 -10.44 15.02 11.25
CA SER A 74 -10.62 13.57 11.05
C SER A 74 -9.62 13.02 10.02
N GLU A 75 -9.04 11.84 10.25
CA GLU A 75 -8.16 11.16 9.29
C GLU A 75 -8.92 10.73 8.03
N ASN A 76 -10.13 10.17 8.22
CA ASN A 76 -10.91 9.50 7.17
C ASN A 76 -11.98 10.42 6.56
N ASP A 77 -12.54 11.36 7.32
CA ASP A 77 -13.51 12.34 6.81
C ASP A 77 -12.77 13.62 6.37
N VAL A 78 -12.20 13.54 5.17
CA VAL A 78 -11.42 14.64 4.58
C VAL A 78 -12.33 15.80 4.20
N LEU A 79 -13.54 15.54 3.72
CA LEU A 79 -14.53 16.58 3.41
C LEU A 79 -14.87 17.43 4.63
N SER A 80 -15.16 16.80 5.78
CA SER A 80 -15.38 17.49 7.05
C SER A 80 -14.16 18.32 7.44
N ARG A 81 -12.95 17.76 7.30
CA ARG A 81 -11.70 18.49 7.56
C ARG A 81 -11.54 19.73 6.67
N TYR A 82 -11.90 19.65 5.39
CA TYR A 82 -11.92 20.81 4.48
C TYR A 82 -12.95 21.84 4.89
N TYR A 83 -14.19 21.44 5.14
CA TYR A 83 -15.28 22.33 5.54
C TYR A 83 -14.91 23.11 6.81
N GLN A 84 -14.46 22.42 7.84
CA GLN A 84 -14.11 23.05 9.11
C GLN A 84 -12.88 23.96 8.98
N ALA A 85 -11.87 23.58 8.18
CA ALA A 85 -10.70 24.41 7.92
C ALA A 85 -11.07 25.71 7.19
N ALA A 86 -11.90 25.62 6.15
CA ALA A 86 -12.38 26.76 5.38
C ALA A 86 -13.25 27.69 6.25
N LYS A 87 -14.14 27.12 7.07
CA LYS A 87 -15.00 27.85 8.01
C LYS A 87 -14.18 28.58 9.06
N TYR A 88 -13.21 27.91 9.68
CA TYR A 88 -12.30 28.49 10.66
C TYR A 88 -11.54 29.70 10.10
N LYS A 89 -11.09 29.59 8.84
CA LYS A 89 -10.37 30.67 8.15
C LYS A 89 -11.28 31.71 7.50
N LYS A 90 -12.61 31.56 7.57
CA LYS A 90 -13.58 32.44 6.91
C LYS A 90 -13.27 32.60 5.41
N ALA A 91 -12.98 31.49 4.74
CA ALA A 91 -12.69 31.48 3.32
C ALA A 91 -13.99 31.68 2.51
N ASP A 92 -13.95 32.50 1.47
CA ASP A 92 -15.03 32.64 0.50
C ASP A 92 -14.86 31.64 -0.64
N VAL A 93 -13.61 31.39 -1.03
CA VAL A 93 -13.21 30.46 -2.09
C VAL A 93 -12.09 29.58 -1.58
N VAL A 94 -12.17 28.29 -1.88
CA VAL A 94 -11.19 27.28 -1.50
C VAL A 94 -10.50 26.72 -2.73
N VAL A 95 -9.18 26.62 -2.67
CA VAL A 95 -8.33 25.95 -3.66
C VAL A 95 -7.79 24.67 -3.04
N ARG A 96 -8.23 23.52 -3.55
CA ARG A 96 -7.77 22.21 -3.11
C ARG A 96 -6.48 21.84 -3.84
N ILE A 97 -5.44 21.53 -3.06
CA ILE A 97 -4.16 20.99 -3.52
C ILE A 97 -3.85 19.75 -2.68
N THR A 98 -3.29 18.69 -3.27
CA THR A 98 -2.87 17.49 -2.53
C THR A 98 -1.37 17.53 -2.22
N GLY A 99 -0.99 17.07 -1.03
CA GLY A 99 0.38 17.18 -0.50
C GLY A 99 1.43 16.33 -1.22
N ASP A 100 1.01 15.48 -2.14
CA ASP A 100 1.82 14.62 -3.00
C ASP A 100 2.10 15.20 -4.38
N CYS A 101 1.76 16.47 -4.62
CA CYS A 101 1.99 17.19 -5.87
C CYS A 101 3.11 18.24 -5.73
N PRO A 102 4.39 17.84 -5.50
CA PRO A 102 5.47 18.78 -5.22
C PRO A 102 5.83 19.66 -6.43
N LEU A 103 5.42 19.29 -7.65
CA LEU A 103 5.65 20.08 -8.87
C LEU A 103 4.57 21.13 -9.15
N ILE A 104 3.58 21.29 -8.26
CA ILE A 104 2.48 22.26 -8.45
C ILE A 104 3.02 23.62 -8.93
N ASP A 105 2.37 24.19 -9.94
CA ASP A 105 2.76 25.46 -10.56
C ASP A 105 1.77 26.55 -10.17
N SER A 106 2.27 27.59 -9.51
CA SER A 106 1.46 28.72 -9.06
C SER A 106 0.74 29.44 -10.19
N ASN A 107 1.29 29.42 -11.42
CA ASN A 107 0.65 30.05 -12.57
C ASN A 107 -0.60 29.26 -13.01
N ILE A 108 -0.57 27.93 -12.95
CA ILE A 108 -1.76 27.11 -13.23
C ILE A 108 -2.82 27.40 -12.16
N VAL A 109 -2.41 27.46 -10.89
CA VAL A 109 -3.30 27.80 -9.78
C VAL A 109 -4.01 29.14 -10.04
N ASP A 110 -3.25 30.19 -10.37
CA ASP A 110 -3.78 31.51 -10.68
C ASP A 110 -4.72 31.48 -11.91
N GLN A 111 -4.41 30.70 -12.94
CA GLN A 111 -5.27 30.55 -14.13
C GLN A 111 -6.62 29.90 -13.81
N VAL A 112 -6.64 28.84 -13.01
CA VAL A 112 -7.90 28.17 -12.61
C VAL A 112 -8.74 29.10 -11.74
N ILE A 113 -8.12 29.84 -10.81
CA ILE A 113 -8.81 30.84 -9.99
C ILE A 113 -9.41 31.95 -10.86
N ASN A 114 -8.64 32.50 -11.81
CA ASN A 114 -9.15 33.55 -12.70
C ASN A 114 -10.31 33.07 -13.56
N LYS A 115 -10.23 31.83 -14.08
CA LYS A 115 -11.32 31.21 -14.84
C LYS A 115 -12.56 30.96 -13.99
N PHE A 116 -12.40 30.52 -12.74
CA PHE A 116 -13.49 30.36 -11.78
C PHE A 116 -14.31 31.65 -11.63
N PHE A 117 -13.65 32.80 -11.45
CA PHE A 117 -14.34 34.09 -11.33
C PHE A 117 -14.92 34.60 -12.66
N ARG A 118 -14.18 34.44 -13.76
CA ARG A 118 -14.65 34.85 -15.08
C ARG A 118 -15.93 34.12 -15.49
N ASP A 119 -15.96 32.81 -15.27
CA ASP A 119 -17.06 31.96 -15.69
C ASP A 119 -18.23 31.94 -14.68
N GLN A 120 -18.05 32.53 -13.49
CA GLN A 120 -19.07 32.64 -12.43
C GLN A 120 -19.71 31.29 -12.05
N VAL A 121 -18.84 30.31 -11.78
CA VAL A 121 -19.23 28.93 -11.44
C VAL A 121 -19.05 28.62 -9.96
N ASP A 122 -19.62 27.50 -9.51
CA ASP A 122 -19.48 26.99 -8.14
C ASP A 122 -18.21 26.16 -7.94
N TYR A 123 -17.73 25.57 -9.03
CA TYR A 123 -16.54 24.72 -9.08
C TYR A 123 -15.80 24.88 -10.41
N CYS A 124 -14.48 25.03 -10.36
CA CYS A 124 -13.61 25.03 -11.53
C CYS A 124 -12.38 24.16 -11.28
N SER A 125 -11.93 23.39 -12.28
CA SER A 125 -10.74 22.55 -12.12
C SER A 125 -10.02 22.26 -13.43
N ASN A 126 -8.84 21.63 -13.35
CA ASN A 126 -8.15 21.07 -14.51
C ASN A 126 -8.10 19.52 -14.50
N VAL A 127 -8.92 18.89 -13.66
CA VAL A 127 -8.92 17.42 -13.45
C VAL A 127 -10.02 16.70 -14.22
N ASP A 128 -10.94 17.44 -14.84
CA ASP A 128 -12.15 16.88 -15.48
C ASP A 128 -12.59 17.69 -16.72
N PRO A 129 -12.19 17.27 -17.95
CA PRO A 129 -11.28 16.16 -18.23
C PRO A 129 -9.85 16.48 -17.80
N PRO A 130 -9.05 15.48 -17.37
CA PRO A 130 -7.64 15.70 -17.04
C PRO A 130 -6.85 15.87 -18.33
N MET A 131 -6.35 17.08 -18.60
CA MET A 131 -5.50 17.36 -19.77
C MET A 131 -4.05 17.67 -19.39
N TYR A 132 -3.79 17.88 -18.10
CA TYR A 132 -2.47 18.16 -17.55
C TYR A 132 -1.83 16.88 -16.97
N PRO A 133 -0.50 16.84 -16.85
CA PRO A 133 0.20 15.80 -16.07
C PRO A 133 -0.41 15.59 -14.69
N ASP A 134 -0.51 14.33 -14.27
CA ASP A 134 -0.91 13.95 -12.91
C ASP A 134 0.06 14.56 -11.90
N GLY A 135 -0.43 15.29 -10.91
CA GLY A 135 0.41 16.08 -10.00
C GLY A 135 0.36 17.60 -10.22
N LEU A 136 -0.38 18.08 -11.22
CA LEU A 136 -0.68 19.51 -11.43
C LEU A 136 -2.15 19.83 -11.15
N ASP A 137 -2.80 18.99 -10.37
CA ASP A 137 -4.24 19.04 -10.12
C ASP A 137 -4.59 20.27 -9.27
N VAL A 138 -5.53 21.07 -9.77
CA VAL A 138 -6.07 22.25 -9.11
C VAL A 138 -7.59 22.22 -9.20
N GLU A 139 -8.24 22.33 -8.05
CA GLU A 139 -9.69 22.44 -7.95
C GLU A 139 -10.04 23.66 -7.09
N VAL A 140 -10.93 24.50 -7.60
CA VAL A 140 -11.37 25.76 -6.98
C VAL A 140 -12.88 25.71 -6.81
N PHE A 141 -13.39 26.03 -5.63
CA PHE A 141 -14.82 26.06 -5.37
C PHE A 141 -15.17 27.10 -4.32
N ASN A 142 -16.39 27.65 -4.39
CA ASN A 142 -16.87 28.57 -3.35
C ASN A 142 -17.21 27.83 -2.05
N PHE A 143 -17.23 28.56 -0.95
CA PHE A 143 -17.55 28.00 0.37
C PHE A 143 -18.96 27.38 0.41
N GLN A 144 -19.93 27.97 -0.28
CA GLN A 144 -21.31 27.47 -0.35
C GLN A 144 -21.38 26.08 -0.98
N ALA A 145 -20.59 25.82 -2.02
CA ALA A 145 -20.52 24.52 -2.67
C ALA A 145 -19.89 23.47 -1.74
N LEU A 146 -18.84 23.85 -0.99
CA LEU A 146 -18.23 23.00 0.02
C LEU A 146 -19.22 22.68 1.15
N GLU A 147 -19.94 23.67 1.67
CA GLU A 147 -20.95 23.49 2.72
C GLU A 147 -22.10 22.60 2.26
N LYS A 148 -22.60 22.82 1.05
CA LYS A 148 -23.63 21.98 0.43
C LYS A 148 -23.15 20.53 0.28
N SER A 149 -21.91 20.34 -0.20
CA SER A 149 -21.28 19.02 -0.29
C SER A 149 -21.18 18.36 1.09
N TYR A 150 -20.70 19.08 2.11
CA TYR A 150 -20.57 18.58 3.48
C TYR A 150 -21.89 18.08 4.08
N ASN A 151 -23.01 18.76 3.78
CA ASN A 151 -24.33 18.40 4.28
C ASN A 151 -24.96 17.22 3.52
N LEU A 152 -24.76 17.14 2.20
CA LEU A 152 -25.45 16.17 1.33
C LEU A 152 -24.66 14.89 1.07
N ALA A 153 -23.32 14.92 1.13
CA ALA A 153 -22.47 13.78 0.84
C ALA A 153 -22.51 12.74 1.98
N GLN A 154 -23.32 11.70 1.83
CA GLN A 154 -23.45 10.64 2.86
C GLN A 154 -22.54 9.43 2.64
N LYS A 155 -22.14 9.16 1.40
CA LYS A 155 -21.30 8.01 1.07
C LYS A 155 -19.84 8.23 1.52
N GLU A 156 -19.19 7.17 1.98
CA GLU A 156 -17.81 7.22 2.46
C GLU A 156 -16.82 7.74 1.40
N ASN A 157 -16.97 7.31 0.15
CA ASN A 157 -16.14 7.78 -0.97
C ASN A 157 -16.26 9.30 -1.18
N TYR A 158 -17.44 9.89 -0.97
CA TYR A 158 -17.64 11.34 -1.06
C TYR A 158 -17.04 12.09 0.14
N ARG A 159 -16.99 11.45 1.31
CA ARG A 159 -16.35 12.01 2.51
C ARG A 159 -14.82 11.97 2.42
N GLU A 160 -14.25 10.92 1.81
CA GLU A 160 -12.78 10.80 1.64
C GLU A 160 -12.25 11.69 0.50
N HIS A 161 -12.99 11.77 -0.61
CA HIS A 161 -12.57 12.51 -1.81
C HIS A 161 -13.40 13.79 -1.97
N VAL A 162 -13.19 14.74 -1.06
CA VAL A 162 -13.72 16.13 -0.99
C VAL A 162 -14.66 16.60 -2.12
N THR A 163 -14.19 16.62 -3.35
CA THR A 163 -14.86 17.22 -4.53
C THR A 163 -15.66 16.21 -5.37
N THR A 164 -15.60 14.91 -5.10
CA THR A 164 -16.30 13.88 -5.90
C THR A 164 -17.80 14.13 -5.97
N PHE A 165 -18.44 14.48 -4.85
CA PHE A 165 -19.86 14.83 -4.85
C PHE A 165 -20.17 16.07 -5.72
N ILE A 166 -19.32 17.09 -5.67
CA ILE A 166 -19.48 18.31 -6.49
C ILE A 166 -19.37 17.97 -7.98
N ARG A 167 -18.41 17.11 -8.35
CA ARG A 167 -18.16 16.70 -9.74
C ARG A 167 -19.31 15.87 -10.32
N GLU A 168 -19.77 14.87 -9.57
CA GLU A 168 -20.80 13.92 -10.01
C GLU A 168 -22.22 14.50 -9.96
N SER A 169 -22.47 15.47 -9.08
CA SER A 169 -23.79 16.07 -8.91
C SER A 169 -24.10 17.12 -10.00
N ASN A 170 -25.37 17.19 -10.40
CA ASN A 170 -25.89 18.25 -11.29
C ASN A 170 -26.28 19.53 -10.54
N GLU A 171 -26.06 19.58 -9.22
CA GLU A 171 -26.47 20.68 -8.36
C GLU A 171 -25.51 21.89 -8.37
N PHE A 172 -24.41 21.81 -9.12
CA PHE A 172 -23.34 22.80 -9.12
C PHE A 172 -23.03 23.28 -10.55
N LYS A 173 -22.82 24.59 -10.71
CA LYS A 173 -22.25 25.14 -11.93
C LYS A 173 -20.77 24.80 -11.98
N LYS A 174 -20.32 24.19 -13.08
CA LYS A 174 -18.97 23.64 -13.22
C LYS A 174 -18.28 24.21 -14.46
N SER A 175 -16.98 24.45 -14.36
CA SER A 175 -16.12 24.81 -15.50
C SER A 175 -14.80 24.06 -15.44
N SER A 176 -14.14 23.86 -16.57
CA SER A 176 -12.84 23.16 -16.63
C SER A 176 -11.81 23.91 -17.45
N LEU A 177 -10.60 24.01 -16.92
CA LEU A 177 -9.43 24.53 -17.62
C LEU A 177 -8.78 23.38 -18.40
N GLY A 178 -8.95 23.38 -19.72
CA GLY A 178 -8.25 22.45 -20.61
C GLY A 178 -6.83 22.88 -20.94
N TYR A 179 -6.12 21.99 -21.63
CA TYR A 179 -4.88 22.29 -22.34
C TYR A 179 -5.03 21.82 -23.80
N HIS A 180 -4.28 22.43 -24.73
CA HIS A 180 -4.43 22.14 -26.16
C HIS A 180 -3.93 20.75 -26.57
N THR A 181 -3.17 20.08 -25.71
CA THR A 181 -2.65 18.73 -25.90
C THR A 181 -2.97 17.89 -24.68
N ASP A 182 -3.36 16.63 -24.88
CA ASP A 182 -3.57 15.71 -23.77
C ASP A 182 -2.22 15.21 -23.22
N LEU A 183 -1.89 15.65 -22.00
CA LEU A 183 -0.69 15.26 -21.27
C LEU A 183 -1.01 14.40 -20.03
N SER A 184 -2.23 13.88 -19.93
CA SER A 184 -2.73 13.16 -18.75
C SER A 184 -2.01 11.84 -18.47
N SER A 185 -1.29 11.29 -19.45
CA SER A 185 -0.45 10.10 -19.32
C SER A 185 0.86 10.35 -18.55
N LEU A 186 1.26 11.62 -18.38
CA LEU A 186 2.46 11.97 -17.62
C LEU A 186 2.16 11.95 -16.12
N ARG A 187 3.02 11.28 -15.35
CA ARG A 187 2.86 11.07 -13.91
C ARG A 187 3.91 11.82 -13.09
N TRP A 188 3.50 12.92 -12.48
CA TRP A 188 4.32 13.84 -11.68
C TRP A 188 3.82 14.03 -10.23
N THR A 189 2.95 13.14 -9.77
CA THR A 189 2.56 12.99 -8.36
C THR A 189 3.43 11.95 -7.66
N VAL A 190 3.48 11.96 -6.32
CA VAL A 190 4.23 10.98 -5.52
C VAL A 190 3.29 10.07 -4.73
N ASP A 191 3.09 8.84 -5.17
CA ASP A 191 2.41 7.80 -4.37
C ASP A 191 3.26 6.59 -4.05
N GLU A 192 4.20 6.27 -4.94
CA GLU A 192 5.10 5.13 -4.84
C GLU A 192 6.56 5.59 -4.81
N LEU A 193 7.46 4.71 -4.40
CA LEU A 193 8.90 5.04 -4.31
C LEU A 193 9.46 5.44 -5.68
N VAL A 194 9.04 4.77 -6.75
CA VAL A 194 9.48 5.10 -8.12
C VAL A 194 9.03 6.48 -8.57
N ASP A 195 7.88 6.97 -8.10
CA ASP A 195 7.45 8.35 -8.36
C ASP A 195 8.40 9.35 -7.71
N PHE A 196 8.76 9.10 -6.45
CA PHE A 196 9.70 9.95 -5.73
C PHE A 196 11.06 10.04 -6.42
N GLU A 197 11.57 8.94 -6.97
CA GLU A 197 12.82 8.96 -7.73
C GLU A 197 12.73 9.82 -9.00
N VAL A 198 11.58 9.83 -9.71
CA VAL A 198 11.36 10.72 -10.85
C VAL A 198 11.33 12.18 -10.39
N ILE A 199 10.56 12.49 -9.35
CA ILE A 199 10.44 13.86 -8.83
C ILE A 199 11.79 14.37 -8.31
N LYS A 200 12.54 13.52 -7.61
CA LYS A 200 13.90 13.81 -7.17
C LYS A 200 14.77 14.22 -8.36
N LYS A 201 14.86 13.40 -9.40
CA LYS A 201 15.64 13.71 -10.62
C LYS A 201 15.23 15.03 -11.28
N ILE A 202 13.95 15.38 -11.29
CA ILE A 202 13.47 16.66 -11.85
C ILE A 202 14.00 17.84 -11.04
N PHE A 203 13.81 17.85 -9.72
CA PHE A 203 14.34 18.90 -8.86
C PHE A 203 15.87 18.97 -8.92
N GLU A 204 16.50 17.81 -9.02
CA GLU A 204 17.94 17.66 -9.14
C GLU A 204 18.49 18.25 -10.45
N TYR A 205 17.74 18.17 -11.54
CA TYR A 205 18.10 18.77 -12.83
C TYR A 205 18.02 20.30 -12.81
N PHE A 206 17.00 20.85 -12.14
CA PHE A 206 16.79 22.30 -12.06
C PHE A 206 17.53 23.00 -10.91
N ARG A 207 18.39 22.28 -10.17
CA ARG A 207 19.17 22.83 -9.06
C ARG A 207 19.90 24.13 -9.47
N PRO A 208 19.96 25.15 -8.58
CA PRO A 208 19.35 25.23 -7.25
C PRO A 208 17.90 25.75 -7.28
N ASN A 209 17.32 25.98 -8.46
CA ASN A 209 16.02 26.62 -8.61
C ASN A 209 14.88 25.63 -8.33
N ILE A 210 14.03 25.94 -7.36
CA ILE A 210 12.82 25.16 -7.06
C ILE A 210 11.54 25.77 -7.67
N TYR A 211 11.64 26.91 -8.35
CA TYR A 211 10.52 27.69 -8.91
C TYR A 211 10.41 27.61 -10.44
N PHE A 212 10.92 26.54 -11.04
CA PHE A 212 10.74 26.29 -12.48
C PHE A 212 9.26 26.01 -12.81
N SER A 213 8.83 26.44 -13.99
CA SER A 213 7.46 26.19 -14.47
C SER A 213 7.28 24.74 -14.91
N TRP A 214 6.03 24.28 -14.92
CA TRP A 214 5.67 22.96 -15.42
C TRP A 214 6.06 22.77 -16.90
N LEU A 215 6.07 23.85 -17.69
CA LEU A 215 6.55 23.84 -19.08
C LEU A 215 8.04 23.49 -19.20
N LYS A 216 8.87 23.88 -18.22
CA LYS A 216 10.27 23.46 -18.18
C LYS A 216 10.39 21.97 -17.88
N VAL A 217 9.52 21.43 -17.02
CA VAL A 217 9.46 19.98 -16.76
C VAL A 217 9.03 19.22 -18.01
N LEU A 218 8.09 19.78 -18.79
CA LEU A 218 7.68 19.22 -20.07
C LEU A 218 8.82 19.24 -21.10
N ASP A 219 9.58 20.34 -21.19
CA ASP A 219 10.79 20.42 -22.03
C ASP A 219 11.85 19.40 -21.59
N LEU A 220 12.04 19.21 -20.28
CA LEU A 220 12.90 18.16 -19.74
C LEU A 220 12.42 16.77 -20.16
N TYR A 221 11.11 16.48 -20.08
CA TYR A 221 10.55 15.22 -20.56
C TYR A 221 10.84 14.96 -22.04
N ASN A 222 10.73 15.99 -22.88
CA ASN A 222 10.99 15.87 -24.31
C ASN A 222 12.48 15.62 -24.63
N LYS A 223 13.39 16.14 -23.80
CA LYS A 223 14.86 16.00 -23.98
C LYS A 223 15.44 14.76 -23.29
N HIS A 224 14.88 14.39 -22.14
CA HIS A 224 15.41 13.39 -21.20
C HIS A 224 14.30 12.45 -20.71
N SER A 225 13.61 11.81 -21.65
CA SER A 225 12.47 10.93 -21.35
C SER A 225 12.81 9.72 -20.46
N GLU A 226 14.09 9.32 -20.42
CA GLU A 226 14.61 8.24 -19.58
C GLU A 226 14.40 8.48 -18.08
N ILE A 227 14.33 9.75 -17.66
CA ILE A 227 14.05 10.13 -16.26
C ILE A 227 12.67 9.64 -15.83
N PHE A 228 11.71 9.63 -16.77
CA PHE A 228 10.28 9.39 -16.51
C PHE A 228 9.85 7.95 -16.82
N PHE A 229 10.76 7.11 -17.33
CA PHE A 229 10.40 5.74 -17.74
C PHE A 229 9.96 4.87 -16.57
N ILE A 230 10.60 5.04 -15.40
CA ILE A 230 10.45 4.15 -14.25
C ILE A 230 9.05 4.18 -13.62
N ASN A 231 8.28 5.25 -13.77
CA ASN A 231 6.92 5.35 -13.23
C ASN A 231 5.82 5.41 -14.31
N ARG A 232 6.17 5.34 -15.59
CA ARG A 232 5.22 5.40 -16.71
C ARG A 232 4.18 4.27 -16.72
N HIS A 233 4.54 3.12 -16.16
CA HIS A 233 3.66 1.95 -16.09
C HIS A 233 2.59 2.06 -14.99
N LEU A 234 2.67 3.06 -14.11
CA LEU A 234 1.69 3.29 -13.04
C LEU A 234 0.47 4.03 -13.60
N ILE A 235 -0.70 3.59 -13.17
CA ILE A 235 -1.98 4.12 -13.64
C ILE A 235 -2.40 5.31 -12.78
N ARG A 236 -2.78 6.42 -13.43
CA ARG A 236 -3.34 7.60 -12.76
C ARG A 236 -4.52 7.19 -11.87
N ASN A 237 -4.58 7.73 -10.66
CA ASN A 237 -5.70 7.55 -9.74
C ASN A 237 -6.01 6.10 -9.32
N GLU A 238 -5.11 5.14 -9.60
CA GLU A 238 -5.32 3.72 -9.29
C GLU A 238 -5.68 3.49 -7.81
N GLY A 239 -5.04 4.25 -6.91
CA GLY A 239 -5.29 4.15 -5.47
C GLY A 239 -6.71 4.49 -5.03
N MET A 240 -7.51 5.22 -5.81
CA MET A 240 -8.91 5.51 -5.46
C MET A 240 -9.80 4.27 -5.60
N ASN A 241 -9.48 3.37 -6.53
CA ASN A 241 -10.27 2.17 -6.80
C ASN A 241 -9.73 0.91 -6.10
N MET A 242 -8.69 1.06 -5.27
CA MET A 242 -8.05 -0.05 -4.58
C MET A 242 -8.46 -0.13 -3.11
N ASN A 243 -8.83 -1.34 -2.69
CA ASN A 243 -9.00 -1.74 -1.30
C ASN A 243 -7.67 -1.65 -0.50
N THR A 244 -7.76 -1.62 0.82
CA THR A 244 -6.62 -1.50 1.72
C THR A 244 -5.65 -2.67 1.58
N GLY A 245 -6.16 -3.89 1.41
CA GLY A 245 -5.35 -5.10 1.20
C GLY A 245 -4.40 -5.03 -0.01
N PRO A 246 -4.91 -4.81 -1.25
CA PRO A 246 -4.07 -4.64 -2.44
C PRO A 246 -3.05 -3.48 -2.34
N LYS A 247 -3.42 -2.36 -1.70
CA LYS A 247 -2.48 -1.25 -1.45
C LYS A 247 -1.30 -1.70 -0.59
N LEU A 248 -1.58 -2.46 0.47
CA LEU A 248 -0.54 -3.01 1.34
C LEU A 248 0.28 -4.10 0.63
N TRP A 249 -0.34 -4.88 -0.28
CA TRP A 249 0.35 -5.90 -1.07
C TRP A 249 1.42 -5.31 -1.97
N LYS A 250 1.10 -4.20 -2.67
CA LYS A 250 2.10 -3.46 -3.47
C LYS A 250 3.31 -3.06 -2.64
N ARG A 251 3.08 -2.52 -1.43
CA ARG A 251 4.17 -2.17 -0.51
C ARG A 251 4.93 -3.42 -0.04
N ALA A 252 4.25 -4.50 0.28
CA ALA A 252 4.92 -5.72 0.74
C ALA A 252 5.88 -6.29 -0.30
N LYS A 253 5.55 -6.20 -1.60
CA LYS A 253 6.45 -6.64 -2.69
C LYS A 253 7.76 -5.83 -2.78
N THR A 254 7.83 -4.64 -2.20
CA THR A 254 9.09 -3.87 -2.12
C THR A 254 9.94 -4.26 -0.91
N LEU A 255 9.37 -4.97 0.06
CA LEU A 255 9.98 -5.30 1.35
C LEU A 255 10.25 -6.81 1.53
N ILE A 256 9.40 -7.65 0.94
CA ILE A 256 9.39 -9.10 1.08
C ILE A 256 9.44 -9.70 -0.33
N PRO A 257 10.45 -10.53 -0.67
CA PRO A 257 10.47 -11.24 -1.93
C PRO A 257 9.18 -12.05 -2.15
N GLY A 258 8.47 -11.79 -3.25
CA GLY A 258 7.18 -12.41 -3.52
C GLY A 258 5.99 -11.88 -2.70
N GLY A 259 6.19 -10.82 -1.90
CA GLY A 259 5.14 -10.11 -1.16
C GLY A 259 4.68 -10.78 0.15
N ASN A 260 5.03 -12.04 0.40
CA ASN A 260 4.73 -12.77 1.63
C ASN A 260 5.72 -13.91 1.89
N MET A 261 5.54 -14.62 3.00
CA MET A 261 6.39 -15.74 3.42
C MET A 261 6.00 -17.09 2.82
N LEU A 262 4.75 -17.26 2.39
CA LEU A 262 4.19 -18.55 1.94
C LEU A 262 3.70 -18.43 0.51
N LEU A 263 4.34 -19.16 -0.40
CA LEU A 263 3.97 -19.20 -1.82
C LEU A 263 2.47 -19.44 -2.00
N SER A 264 1.93 -20.49 -1.35
CA SER A 264 0.52 -20.89 -1.42
C SER A 264 -0.48 -19.84 -0.89
N LYS A 265 0.00 -18.77 -0.28
CA LYS A 265 -0.82 -17.63 0.19
C LYS A 265 -0.62 -16.36 -0.65
N ARG A 266 0.16 -16.41 -1.74
CA ARG A 266 0.33 -15.25 -2.61
C ARG A 266 -0.99 -14.94 -3.31
N SER A 267 -1.48 -13.71 -3.14
CA SER A 267 -2.75 -13.28 -3.75
C SER A 267 -2.75 -13.45 -5.28
N GLU A 268 -1.59 -13.26 -5.90
CA GLU A 268 -1.38 -13.34 -7.34
C GLU A 268 -1.55 -14.75 -7.91
N MET A 269 -1.41 -15.81 -7.08
CA MET A 269 -1.66 -17.20 -7.51
C MET A 269 -3.14 -17.52 -7.71
N PHE A 270 -4.03 -16.72 -7.13
CA PHE A 270 -5.48 -16.94 -7.20
C PHE A 270 -6.12 -15.98 -8.20
N LEU A 271 -6.06 -14.69 -7.91
CA LEU A 271 -6.62 -13.66 -8.77
C LEU A 271 -5.80 -12.37 -8.64
N SER A 272 -4.98 -12.13 -9.65
CA SER A 272 -4.07 -10.98 -9.68
C SER A 272 -4.82 -9.66 -9.41
N ASN A 273 -4.27 -8.86 -8.48
CA ASN A 273 -4.78 -7.56 -8.04
C ASN A 273 -6.19 -7.52 -7.42
N ARG A 274 -6.91 -8.65 -7.32
CA ARG A 274 -8.29 -8.69 -6.78
C ARG A 274 -8.49 -9.68 -5.63
N TRP A 275 -7.62 -10.68 -5.50
CA TRP A 275 -7.68 -11.61 -4.38
C TRP A 275 -7.33 -10.88 -3.07
N PRO A 276 -8.10 -11.07 -1.97
CA PRO A 276 -7.77 -10.48 -0.67
C PRO A 276 -6.39 -10.97 -0.20
N ALA A 277 -5.46 -10.03 -0.03
CA ALA A 277 -4.08 -10.35 0.34
C ALA A 277 -3.86 -10.43 1.86
N TYR A 278 -4.73 -9.79 2.65
CA TYR A 278 -4.61 -9.66 4.10
C TYR A 278 -5.98 -9.75 4.77
N TYR A 279 -5.98 -10.16 6.04
CA TYR A 279 -7.18 -10.25 6.88
C TYR A 279 -7.01 -9.42 8.15
N SER A 280 -8.13 -8.96 8.71
CA SER A 280 -8.21 -8.26 10.00
C SER A 280 -8.76 -9.14 11.11
N LYS A 281 -9.62 -10.11 10.77
CA LYS A 281 -10.28 -11.04 11.70
C LYS A 281 -10.55 -12.38 11.02
N THR A 282 -10.56 -13.46 11.80
CA THR A 282 -11.04 -14.78 11.39
C THR A 282 -11.86 -15.44 12.52
N GLU A 283 -12.87 -16.22 12.16
CA GLU A 283 -13.75 -16.93 13.11
C GLU A 283 -14.51 -18.06 12.41
N GLY A 284 -14.41 -19.30 12.92
CA GLY A 284 -15.00 -20.47 12.28
C GLY A 284 -14.47 -20.65 10.85
N CYS A 285 -15.34 -20.58 9.84
CA CYS A 285 -14.93 -20.60 8.42
C CYS A 285 -14.89 -19.21 7.78
N LYS A 286 -15.04 -18.13 8.57
CA LYS A 286 -15.16 -16.76 8.07
C LYS A 286 -13.85 -15.99 8.21
N ILE A 287 -13.61 -15.11 7.24
CA ILE A 287 -12.44 -14.22 7.18
C ILE A 287 -12.95 -12.82 6.84
N TRP A 288 -12.47 -11.80 7.56
CA TRP A 288 -12.71 -10.39 7.23
C TRP A 288 -11.44 -9.77 6.69
N ASP A 289 -11.52 -9.08 5.56
CA ASP A 289 -10.38 -8.33 5.02
C ASP A 289 -10.10 -7.04 5.83
N LEU A 290 -9.12 -6.26 5.38
CA LEU A 290 -8.75 -5.00 6.05
C LEU A 290 -9.80 -3.89 5.89
N ASP A 291 -10.75 -4.05 4.98
CA ASP A 291 -11.84 -3.11 4.71
C ASP A 291 -13.17 -3.62 5.32
N GLY A 292 -13.11 -4.68 6.14
CA GLY A 292 -14.26 -5.24 6.87
C GLY A 292 -15.17 -6.14 6.04
N LYS A 293 -14.80 -6.47 4.80
CA LYS A 293 -15.59 -7.37 3.96
C LYS A 293 -15.43 -8.81 4.43
N GLU A 294 -16.55 -9.48 4.69
CA GLU A 294 -16.61 -10.88 5.09
C GLU A 294 -16.49 -11.82 3.88
N TYR A 295 -15.76 -12.91 4.08
CA TYR A 295 -15.55 -14.01 3.16
C TYR A 295 -15.75 -15.34 3.89
N ILE A 296 -16.16 -16.37 3.14
CA ILE A 296 -16.17 -17.76 3.61
C ILE A 296 -14.98 -18.47 2.98
N ASP A 297 -14.11 -19.06 3.81
CA ASP A 297 -13.02 -19.90 3.34
C ASP A 297 -13.53 -21.32 3.11
N THR A 298 -13.55 -21.72 1.84
CA THR A 298 -14.13 -22.99 1.40
C THR A 298 -13.10 -24.08 1.14
N PHE A 299 -11.82 -23.75 1.05
CA PHE A 299 -10.81 -24.72 0.59
C PHE A 299 -9.40 -24.52 1.13
N LEU A 300 -9.01 -23.32 1.57
CA LEU A 300 -7.61 -23.08 1.93
C LEU A 300 -7.36 -23.42 3.40
N MET A 301 -8.25 -23.05 4.32
CA MET A 301 -8.23 -23.39 5.75
C MET A 301 -6.87 -23.10 6.42
N GLY A 302 -6.25 -21.98 6.05
CA GLY A 302 -4.91 -21.62 6.50
C GLY A 302 -3.82 -22.58 6.01
N VAL A 303 -3.97 -23.11 4.80
CA VAL A 303 -3.12 -24.18 4.22
C VAL A 303 -3.30 -25.48 5.00
N GLY A 304 -4.55 -25.88 5.23
CA GLY A 304 -4.93 -27.13 5.89
C GLY A 304 -4.72 -27.18 7.41
N THR A 305 -4.20 -26.12 8.03
CA THR A 305 -3.87 -26.11 9.47
C THR A 305 -5.06 -25.83 10.38
N ASN A 306 -6.14 -25.23 9.88
CA ASN A 306 -7.30 -24.82 10.67
C ASN A 306 -8.50 -25.75 10.47
N THR A 307 -8.31 -27.06 10.70
CA THR A 307 -9.34 -28.09 10.49
C THR A 307 -10.56 -27.94 11.41
N LEU A 308 -10.37 -27.41 12.62
CA LEU A 308 -11.46 -27.10 13.57
C LEU A 308 -12.12 -25.74 13.33
N GLY A 309 -11.71 -25.02 12.28
CA GLY A 309 -12.06 -23.62 12.05
C GLY A 309 -11.14 -22.66 12.77
N TYR A 310 -11.16 -21.40 12.31
CA TYR A 310 -10.40 -20.30 12.86
C TYR A 310 -10.90 -19.90 14.26
N SER A 311 -9.97 -19.57 15.15
CA SER A 311 -10.28 -19.05 16.50
C SER A 311 -11.17 -20.02 17.31
N HIS A 312 -10.84 -21.32 17.25
CA HIS A 312 -11.60 -22.35 17.95
C HIS A 312 -11.42 -22.22 19.46
N SER A 313 -12.51 -21.93 20.18
CA SER A 313 -12.47 -21.54 21.60
C SER A 313 -11.71 -22.51 22.50
N GLU A 314 -11.84 -23.82 22.29
CA GLU A 314 -11.14 -24.84 23.09
C GLU A 314 -9.60 -24.76 22.91
N VAL A 315 -9.14 -24.55 21.68
CA VAL A 315 -7.71 -24.44 21.36
C VAL A 315 -7.16 -23.13 21.92
N ASP A 316 -7.87 -22.02 21.69
CA ASP A 316 -7.46 -20.70 22.16
C ASP A 316 -7.45 -20.61 23.69
N ASN A 317 -8.39 -21.29 24.38
CA ASN A 317 -8.40 -21.39 25.84
C ASN A 317 -7.16 -22.15 26.35
N ALA A 318 -6.81 -23.29 25.73
CA ALA A 318 -5.63 -24.06 26.11
C ALA A 318 -4.34 -23.23 25.92
N VAL A 319 -4.20 -22.52 24.80
CA VAL A 319 -3.07 -21.63 24.54
C VAL A 319 -2.99 -20.49 25.56
N ARG A 320 -4.12 -19.84 25.87
CA ARG A 320 -4.16 -18.76 26.88
C ARG A 320 -3.70 -19.23 28.25
N ASN A 321 -4.18 -20.40 28.69
CA ASN A 321 -3.74 -20.97 29.96
C ASN A 321 -2.22 -21.18 30.00
N VAL A 322 -1.61 -21.69 28.92
CA VAL A 322 -0.16 -21.87 28.82
C VAL A 322 0.60 -20.53 28.85
N ILE A 323 0.07 -19.48 28.20
CA ILE A 323 0.66 -18.14 28.27
C ILE A 323 0.67 -17.63 29.73
N ASP A 324 -0.44 -17.84 30.46
CA ASP A 324 -0.57 -17.39 31.85
C ASP A 324 0.36 -18.15 32.80
N THR A 325 0.58 -19.45 32.57
CA THR A 325 1.46 -20.28 33.41
C THR A 325 2.93 -20.24 33.01
N GLY A 326 3.25 -19.66 31.84
CA GLY A 326 4.58 -19.64 31.24
C GLY A 326 4.69 -20.59 30.05
N ASN A 327 5.02 -20.03 28.89
CA ASN A 327 5.00 -20.74 27.61
C ASN A 327 6.29 -21.52 27.29
N MET A 328 7.38 -21.29 28.01
CA MET A 328 8.66 -21.99 27.84
C MET A 328 9.55 -21.80 29.06
N SER A 329 10.35 -22.81 29.40
CA SER A 329 11.32 -22.73 30.49
C SER A 329 12.59 -23.53 30.17
N THR A 330 13.57 -23.50 31.07
CA THR A 330 14.75 -24.39 31.01
C THR A 330 14.39 -25.86 31.25
N PHE A 331 13.28 -26.13 31.95
CA PHE A 331 12.75 -27.48 32.14
C PHE A 331 11.70 -27.84 31.07
N ASN A 332 11.55 -29.13 30.82
CA ASN A 332 10.67 -29.65 29.78
C ASN A 332 9.19 -29.50 30.15
N ALA A 333 8.36 -29.28 29.13
CA ALA A 333 6.90 -29.22 29.27
C ALA A 333 6.33 -30.65 29.41
N PRO A 334 5.58 -30.97 30.48
CA PRO A 334 4.98 -32.31 30.63
C PRO A 334 4.02 -32.67 29.48
N GLU A 335 3.46 -31.67 28.81
CA GLU A 335 2.60 -31.81 27.63
C GLU A 335 3.27 -32.58 26.48
N GLU A 336 4.61 -32.57 26.39
CA GLU A 336 5.34 -33.36 25.40
C GLU A 336 5.10 -34.87 25.57
N ILE A 337 4.98 -35.35 26.82
CA ILE A 337 4.70 -36.76 27.12
C ILE A 337 3.26 -37.09 26.76
N TYR A 338 2.30 -36.24 27.17
CA TYR A 338 0.88 -36.48 26.91
C TYR A 338 0.57 -36.49 25.41
N LEU A 339 1.18 -35.60 24.65
CA LEU A 339 1.06 -35.59 23.20
C LEU A 339 1.71 -36.83 22.57
N ALA A 340 2.86 -37.27 23.07
CA ALA A 340 3.54 -38.47 22.58
C ALA A 340 2.68 -39.73 22.77
N GLU A 341 2.13 -39.91 23.97
CA GLU A 341 1.22 -41.02 24.29
C GLU A 341 0.00 -41.00 23.36
N LYS A 342 -0.60 -39.82 23.15
CA LYS A 342 -1.76 -39.67 22.28
C LYS A 342 -1.45 -40.04 20.82
N LEU A 343 -0.31 -39.61 20.30
CA LEU A 343 0.10 -39.92 18.93
C LEU A 343 0.39 -41.42 18.73
N ILE A 344 1.05 -42.07 19.69
CA ILE A 344 1.29 -43.53 19.66
C ILE A 344 -0.04 -44.29 19.73
N GLN A 345 -0.98 -43.83 20.56
CA GLN A 345 -2.32 -44.41 20.63
C GLN A 345 -3.06 -44.31 19.28
N LEU A 346 -2.96 -43.16 18.59
CA LEU A 346 -3.59 -42.93 17.28
C LEU A 346 -2.89 -43.69 16.14
N HIS A 347 -1.60 -43.98 16.29
CA HIS A 347 -0.77 -44.64 15.29
C HIS A 347 -0.09 -45.90 15.89
N PRO A 348 -0.81 -47.02 16.07
CA PRO A 348 -0.30 -48.20 16.78
C PRO A 348 0.93 -48.87 16.14
N TRP A 349 1.24 -48.52 14.89
CA TRP A 349 2.43 -48.97 14.17
C TRP A 349 3.71 -48.20 14.55
N ALA A 350 3.60 -47.09 15.29
CA ALA A 350 4.73 -46.31 15.78
C ALA A 350 5.04 -46.66 17.25
N ASN A 351 6.31 -46.93 17.57
CA ASN A 351 6.74 -47.20 18.94
C ASN A 351 7.18 -45.95 19.72
N MET A 352 7.63 -44.90 19.00
CA MET A 352 8.20 -43.67 19.58
C MET A 352 7.87 -42.47 18.68
N VAL A 353 7.94 -41.27 19.24
CA VAL A 353 7.74 -40.02 18.50
C VAL A 353 8.90 -39.05 18.67
N ARG A 354 9.06 -38.15 17.71
CA ARG A 354 9.95 -36.98 17.80
C ARG A 354 9.23 -35.76 17.24
N PHE A 355 9.24 -34.67 18.00
CA PHE A 355 8.61 -33.42 17.58
C PHE A 355 9.58 -32.54 16.79
N ALA A 356 9.03 -31.74 15.88
CA ALA A 356 9.72 -30.71 15.12
C ALA A 356 8.80 -29.49 15.01
N ARG A 357 9.35 -28.32 14.67
CA ARG A 357 8.54 -27.09 14.57
C ARG A 357 7.88 -26.93 13.21
N SER A 358 8.33 -27.68 12.20
CA SER A 358 7.77 -27.65 10.85
C SER A 358 7.87 -29.00 10.17
N GLU A 359 7.06 -29.20 9.14
CA GLU A 359 7.10 -30.40 8.29
C GLU A 359 8.50 -30.60 7.66
N ARG A 360 9.17 -29.53 7.23
CA ARG A 360 10.52 -29.61 6.64
C ARG A 360 11.54 -30.14 7.65
N GLU A 361 11.49 -29.67 8.91
CA GLU A 361 12.34 -30.19 9.98
C GLU A 361 12.00 -31.65 10.31
N ALA A 362 10.71 -32.01 10.37
CA ALA A 362 10.28 -33.39 10.61
C ALA A 362 10.78 -34.35 9.52
N ASN A 363 10.64 -33.98 8.24
CA ASN A 363 11.13 -34.76 7.12
C ASN A 363 12.66 -34.92 7.16
N ALA A 364 13.40 -33.86 7.50
CA ALA A 364 14.85 -33.92 7.65
C ALA A 364 15.27 -34.89 8.77
N ILE A 365 14.60 -34.84 9.93
CA ILE A 365 14.84 -35.78 11.05
C ILE A 365 14.53 -37.22 10.62
N ALA A 366 13.40 -37.45 9.95
CA ALA A 366 13.00 -38.78 9.48
C ALA A 366 14.03 -39.38 8.50
N ILE A 367 14.55 -38.56 7.59
CA ILE A 367 15.62 -38.96 6.65
C ILE A 367 16.90 -39.29 7.40
N GLN A 368 17.34 -38.45 8.33
CA GLN A 368 18.56 -38.69 9.11
C GLN A 368 18.48 -40.00 9.90
N VAL A 369 17.35 -40.26 10.57
CA VAL A 369 17.10 -41.51 11.30
C VAL A 369 17.12 -42.70 10.34
N SER A 370 16.49 -42.58 9.17
CA SER A 370 16.44 -43.64 8.16
C SER A 370 17.82 -43.96 7.58
N CYS A 371 18.64 -42.96 7.28
CA CYS A 371 20.03 -43.15 6.84
C CYS A 371 20.87 -43.81 7.92
N ALA A 372 20.78 -43.34 9.17
CA ALA A 372 21.51 -43.90 10.29
C ALA A 372 21.15 -45.36 10.56
N ALA A 373 19.86 -45.70 10.46
CA ALA A 373 19.38 -47.08 10.66
C ALA A 373 19.73 -48.02 9.50
N SER A 374 19.71 -47.53 8.26
CA SER A 374 19.94 -48.36 7.06
C SER A 374 21.39 -48.41 6.59
N GLY A 375 22.24 -47.46 7.02
CA GLY A 375 23.59 -47.27 6.50
C GLY A 375 23.64 -46.76 5.05
N LYS A 376 22.51 -46.34 4.48
CA LYS A 376 22.39 -45.84 3.09
C LYS A 376 22.34 -44.32 3.07
N ASP A 377 22.92 -43.73 2.04
CA ASP A 377 23.05 -42.28 1.84
C ASP A 377 22.14 -41.72 0.74
N LYS A 378 21.60 -42.60 -0.13
CA LYS A 378 20.69 -42.24 -1.22
C LYS A 378 19.23 -42.32 -0.78
N ILE A 379 18.44 -41.31 -1.16
CA ILE A 379 17.03 -41.18 -0.80
C ILE A 379 16.15 -41.29 -2.05
N ALA A 380 15.05 -42.05 -1.95
CA ALA A 380 13.97 -42.03 -2.93
C ALA A 380 12.82 -41.17 -2.39
N ILE A 381 12.27 -40.26 -3.21
CA ILE A 381 11.17 -39.37 -2.83
C ILE A 381 10.05 -39.40 -3.86
N CYS A 382 8.80 -39.38 -3.42
CA CYS A 382 7.66 -39.25 -4.31
C CYS A 382 7.52 -37.80 -4.80
N ARG A 383 7.40 -37.57 -6.12
CA ARG A 383 7.38 -36.25 -6.80
C ARG A 383 6.31 -35.24 -6.34
N HIS A 384 5.41 -35.61 -5.45
CA HIS A 384 4.29 -34.74 -5.04
C HIS A 384 4.62 -33.72 -3.94
N TYR A 385 5.81 -33.78 -3.31
CA TYR A 385 6.15 -32.92 -2.17
C TYR A 385 7.56 -32.30 -2.28
N ASP A 386 7.60 -30.97 -2.40
CA ASP A 386 8.77 -30.09 -2.62
C ASP A 386 9.64 -29.86 -1.36
N CYS A 387 9.87 -30.89 -0.56
CA CYS A 387 10.64 -30.73 0.67
C CYS A 387 12.16 -30.81 0.46
N TYR A 388 12.66 -31.31 -0.68
CA TYR A 388 14.10 -31.53 -0.91
C TYR A 388 14.64 -30.86 -2.17
N LEU A 389 15.52 -29.87 -1.97
CA LEU A 389 16.07 -29.01 -3.03
C LEU A 389 16.94 -29.76 -4.04
N SER A 390 17.58 -30.87 -3.67
CA SER A 390 18.43 -31.65 -4.59
C SER A 390 17.65 -32.46 -5.63
N GLY A 391 16.36 -32.71 -5.40
CA GLY A 391 15.47 -33.25 -6.43
C GLY A 391 15.33 -32.33 -7.64
N ASN A 392 15.72 -31.05 -7.49
CA ASN A 392 15.64 -30.02 -8.53
C ASN A 392 16.87 -29.93 -9.44
N LEU A 393 17.85 -30.80 -9.24
CA LEU A 393 19.08 -30.85 -10.03
C LEU A 393 19.01 -31.84 -11.20
N SER A 394 17.97 -32.69 -11.27
CA SER A 394 17.74 -33.56 -12.43
C SER A 394 17.20 -32.75 -13.61
N GLU A 395 17.75 -32.97 -14.81
CA GLU A 395 17.48 -32.21 -16.04
C GLU A 395 16.04 -32.36 -16.61
N ASP A 396 15.15 -33.10 -15.94
CA ASP A 396 13.74 -33.23 -16.32
C ASP A 396 12.90 -32.11 -15.68
N ASP A 397 12.39 -31.22 -16.54
CA ASP A 397 11.64 -29.99 -16.27
C ASP A 397 10.45 -30.10 -15.29
N ASN A 398 10.13 -28.93 -14.69
CA ASN A 398 8.92 -28.54 -13.93
C ASN A 398 8.90 -28.72 -12.41
N LEU A 399 9.99 -28.41 -11.72
CA LEU A 399 9.82 -27.82 -10.39
C LEU A 399 9.40 -26.36 -10.52
N LEU A 400 8.55 -25.91 -9.58
CA LEU A 400 8.05 -24.53 -9.47
C LEU A 400 9.07 -23.53 -10.04
N ALA A 401 8.76 -22.95 -11.20
CA ALA A 401 9.66 -22.14 -12.04
C ALA A 401 10.38 -20.98 -11.32
N GLU A 402 10.03 -20.73 -10.05
CA GLU A 402 10.58 -19.69 -9.21
C GLU A 402 11.84 -20.11 -8.42
N LEU A 403 12.04 -21.39 -8.09
CA LEU A 403 13.26 -21.88 -7.45
C LEU A 403 14.24 -22.37 -8.51
N ARG A 404 14.99 -21.43 -9.10
CA ARG A 404 15.97 -21.75 -10.15
C ARG A 404 16.98 -22.81 -9.64
N PRO A 405 17.36 -23.81 -10.46
CA PRO A 405 18.34 -24.84 -10.12
C PRO A 405 19.68 -24.27 -9.61
N ASN A 406 20.02 -23.06 -10.03
CA ASN A 406 21.23 -22.34 -9.62
C ASN A 406 21.30 -22.03 -8.10
N SER A 407 20.19 -22.18 -7.38
CA SER A 407 20.14 -21.99 -5.92
C SER A 407 20.55 -23.24 -5.12
N VAL A 408 20.73 -24.39 -5.77
CA VAL A 408 21.05 -25.68 -5.13
C VAL A 408 22.48 -26.10 -5.45
N SER A 409 23.23 -26.52 -4.44
CA SER A 409 24.62 -26.96 -4.63
C SER A 409 24.69 -28.18 -5.54
N LYS A 410 25.48 -28.09 -6.62
CA LYS A 410 25.73 -29.21 -7.55
C LYS A 410 26.33 -30.44 -6.87
N ASN A 411 26.94 -30.28 -5.69
CA ASN A 411 27.48 -31.39 -4.90
C ASN A 411 26.39 -32.32 -4.35
N LEU A 412 25.12 -31.90 -4.35
CA LEU A 412 23.99 -32.72 -3.94
C LEU A 412 23.40 -33.54 -5.09
N SER A 413 23.98 -33.47 -6.30
CA SER A 413 23.56 -34.29 -7.43
C SER A 413 23.64 -35.78 -7.09
N ASN A 414 22.71 -36.59 -7.60
CA ASN A 414 22.64 -38.05 -7.38
C ASN A 414 22.46 -38.50 -5.91
N THR A 415 22.01 -37.62 -5.02
CA THR A 415 21.69 -37.95 -3.62
C THR A 415 20.22 -38.26 -3.39
N VAL A 416 19.33 -37.68 -4.22
CA VAL A 416 17.87 -37.82 -4.11
C VAL A 416 17.29 -38.22 -5.47
N PHE A 417 16.43 -39.24 -5.46
CA PHE A 417 15.84 -39.85 -6.65
C PHE A 417 14.32 -39.71 -6.61
N PRO A 418 13.74 -38.77 -7.40
CA PRO A 418 12.31 -38.58 -7.44
C PRO A 418 11.61 -39.67 -8.27
N PHE A 419 10.56 -40.29 -7.71
CA PHE A 419 9.70 -41.26 -8.41
C PHE A 419 8.23 -40.81 -8.42
N GLU A 420 7.45 -41.32 -9.37
CA GLU A 420 6.01 -41.09 -9.41
C GLU A 420 5.29 -42.22 -8.68
N TYR A 421 4.39 -41.86 -7.77
CA TYR A 421 3.57 -42.85 -7.07
C TYR A 421 2.57 -43.47 -8.05
N ASN A 422 2.48 -44.80 -8.06
CA ASN A 422 1.60 -45.60 -8.95
C ASN A 422 1.88 -45.48 -10.45
N ARG A 423 3.11 -45.16 -10.88
CA ARG A 423 3.51 -45.20 -12.30
C ARG A 423 4.65 -46.18 -12.55
#